data_AF-A0A1G9LRS7-F1
#
_entry.id   AF-A0A1G9LRS7-F1
#
_cell.length_a   1.000
_cell.length_b   1.000
_cell.length_c   1.000
_cell.angle_alpha   90.00
_cell.angle_beta   90.00
_cell.angle_gamma   90.00
#
_symmetry.space_group_name_H-M   'P 1'
#
loop_
_entity.id
_entity.type
_entity.pdbx_description
1 polymer ?
#
loop_
_entity_poly.entity_id
_entity_poly.type
_entity_poly.pdbx_seq_one_letter_code
_entity_poly.pdbx_strand_id
1 'polypeptide(L)'
;MMATQEQIDAARRTIEQLRDQHAHDVLKLIRLLEDGAMKGKAADKLIKDCEAWDAAYKSVFRRALTMLESVPVTPGPAESSTDPLTRPYGQLPSHTVPGMPR
;
A
#
# COMPACT_ATOMS: atom_id res chain seq x y z
N MET A 1 2.81 11.87 11.68
CA MET A 1 1.46 11.37 11.36
C MET A 1 1.65 9.95 10.85
N MET A 2 1.12 8.93 11.55
CA MET A 2 1.27 7.52 11.14
C MET A 2 0.12 7.17 10.20
N ALA A 3 0.41 6.61 9.04
CA ALA A 3 -0.61 6.08 8.13
C ALA A 3 -1.05 4.69 8.62
N THR A 4 -2.34 4.39 8.51
CA THR A 4 -2.84 3.03 8.78
C THR A 4 -2.46 2.09 7.63
N GLN A 5 -2.38 0.78 7.89
CA GLN A 5 -2.11 -0.21 6.84
C GLN A 5 -3.11 -0.10 5.68
N GLU A 6 -4.39 0.11 5.99
CA GLU A 6 -5.44 0.30 4.98
C GLU A 6 -5.20 1.53 4.09
N GLN A 7 -4.69 2.62 4.65
CA GLN A 7 -4.34 3.82 3.89
C GLN A 7 -3.15 3.59 2.96
N ILE A 8 -2.15 2.83 3.42
CA ILE A 8 -0.98 2.46 2.62
C ILE A 8 -1.39 1.52 1.48
N ASP A 9 -2.25 0.54 1.76
CA ASP A 9 -2.76 -0.40 0.76
C ASP A 9 -3.65 0.30 -0.27
N ALA A 10 -4.50 1.23 0.16
CA ALA A 10 -5.30 2.07 -0.74
C ALA A 10 -4.39 2.92 -1.64
N ALA A 11 -3.37 3.58 -1.08
CA ALA A 11 -2.42 4.37 -1.85
C ALA A 11 -1.64 3.53 -2.88
N ARG A 12 -1.19 2.32 -2.48
CA ARG A 12 -0.54 1.37 -3.39
C ARG A 12 -1.45 1.02 -4.57
N ARG A 13 -2.70 0.61 -4.29
CA ARG A 13 -3.67 0.25 -5.34
C ARG A 13 -3.93 1.40 -6.30
N THR A 14 -4.09 2.62 -5.80
CA THR A 14 -4.29 3.80 -6.63
C THR A 14 -3.08 4.07 -7.53
N ILE A 15 -1.86 3.95 -7.01
CA ILE A 15 -0.64 4.14 -7.80
C ILE A 15 -0.54 3.08 -8.91
N GLU A 16 -0.84 1.83 -8.60
CA GLU A 16 -0.84 0.74 -9.59
C GLU A 16 -1.88 0.97 -10.69
N GLN A 17 -3.11 1.38 -10.33
CA GLN A 17 -4.15 1.71 -11.29
C GLN A 17 -3.74 2.86 -12.22
N LEU A 18 -3.16 3.93 -11.69
CA LEU A 18 -2.69 5.07 -12.48
C LEU A 18 -1.56 4.68 -13.44
N ARG A 19 -0.65 3.81 -13.00
CA ARG A 19 0.42 3.26 -13.83
C ARG A 19 -0.13 2.47 -15.01
N ASP A 20 -1.08 1.58 -14.73
CA ASP A 20 -1.61 0.66 -15.74
C ASP A 20 -2.49 1.41 -16.75
N GLN A 21 -3.28 2.39 -16.30
CA GLN A 21 -4.05 3.27 -17.18
C GLN A 21 -3.14 4.05 -18.13
N HIS A 22 -2.07 4.67 -17.60
CA HIS A 22 -1.12 5.39 -18.42
C HIS A 22 -0.42 4.49 -19.45
N ALA A 23 0.06 3.31 -19.03
CA ALA A 23 0.72 2.37 -19.94
C ALA A 23 -0.21 1.95 -21.08
N HIS A 24 -1.49 1.75 -20.80
CA HIS A 24 -2.49 1.42 -21.80
C HIS A 24 -2.73 2.57 -22.79
N ASP A 25 -2.81 3.81 -22.32
CA ASP A 25 -3.03 4.98 -23.17
C ASP A 25 -1.83 5.30 -24.07
N VAL A 26 -0.60 5.19 -23.54
CA VAL A 26 0.61 5.36 -24.37
C VAL A 26 0.72 4.27 -25.41
N LEU A 27 0.43 3.01 -25.06
CA LEU A 27 0.46 1.91 -26.00
C LEU A 27 -0.55 2.11 -27.15
N LYS A 28 -1.75 2.61 -26.85
CA LYS A 28 -2.74 2.96 -27.88
C LYS A 28 -2.20 4.04 -28.82
N LEU A 29 -1.57 5.07 -28.28
CA LEU A 29 -1.00 6.14 -29.09
C LEU A 29 0.11 5.62 -30.02
N ILE A 30 1.02 4.80 -29.50
CA ILE A 30 2.08 4.17 -30.30
C ILE A 30 1.47 3.33 -31.43
N ARG A 31 0.49 2.47 -31.11
CA ARG A 31 -0.19 1.64 -32.13
C ARG A 31 -0.87 2.47 -33.21
N LEU A 32 -1.53 3.57 -32.85
CA LEU A 32 -2.13 4.48 -33.85
C LEU A 32 -1.07 5.05 -34.80
N LEU A 33 0.12 5.38 -34.30
CA LEU A 33 1.21 5.87 -35.13
C LEU A 33 1.79 4.76 -36.02
N GLU A 34 1.96 3.55 -35.49
CA GLU A 34 2.41 2.36 -36.23
C GLU A 34 1.41 1.93 -37.33
N ASP A 35 0.11 2.01 -37.06
CA ASP A 35 -0.98 1.69 -37.99
C ASP A 35 -1.13 2.77 -39.09
N GLY A 36 -0.33 3.85 -39.03
CA GLY A 36 -0.20 4.82 -40.10
C GLY A 36 -1.08 6.05 -39.97
N ALA A 37 -1.55 6.39 -38.77
CA ALA A 37 -2.18 7.70 -38.49
C ALA A 37 -1.22 8.87 -38.81
N MET A 38 0.09 8.63 -38.75
CA MET A 38 1.14 9.55 -39.18
C MET A 38 2.27 8.75 -39.84
N LYS A 39 3.00 9.33 -40.81
CA LYS A 39 4.09 8.65 -41.53
C LYS A 39 5.36 9.49 -41.62
N GLY A 40 6.49 8.80 -41.81
CA GLY A 40 7.80 9.38 -42.01
C GLY A 40 8.48 9.80 -40.71
N LYS A 41 9.60 10.53 -40.82
CA LYS A 41 10.52 10.85 -39.71
C LYS A 41 9.84 11.49 -38.49
N ALA A 42 8.75 12.23 -38.70
CA ALA A 42 7.99 12.84 -37.62
C ALA A 42 7.21 11.80 -36.79
N ALA A 43 6.66 10.76 -37.43
CA ALA A 43 6.03 9.63 -36.74
C ALA A 43 7.08 8.84 -35.95
N ASP A 44 8.22 8.52 -36.57
CA ASP A 44 9.32 7.79 -35.90
C ASP A 44 9.83 8.53 -34.65
N LYS A 45 9.93 9.86 -34.74
CA LYS A 45 10.32 10.70 -33.61
C LYS A 45 9.25 10.67 -32.52
N LEU A 46 7.98 10.83 -32.89
CA LEU A 46 6.88 10.83 -31.94
C LEU A 46 6.73 9.49 -31.21
N ILE A 47 6.94 8.36 -31.89
CA ILE A 47 6.96 7.02 -31.26
C ILE A 47 8.06 6.98 -30.19
N LYS A 48 9.28 7.39 -30.52
CA LYS A 48 10.39 7.44 -29.55
C LYS A 48 10.11 8.37 -28.37
N ASP A 49 9.50 9.52 -28.63
CA ASP A 49 9.10 10.46 -27.58
C ASP A 49 8.03 9.83 -26.67
N CYS A 50 7.09 9.04 -27.22
CA CYS A 50 6.10 8.29 -26.44
C CYS A 50 6.73 7.18 -25.59
N GLU A 51 7.68 6.42 -26.14
CA GLU A 51 8.43 5.40 -25.39
C GLU A 51 9.24 6.01 -24.25
N ALA A 52 9.91 7.14 -24.52
CA ALA A 52 10.66 7.88 -23.50
C ALA A 52 9.74 8.43 -22.40
N TRP A 53 8.56 8.93 -22.78
CA TRP A 53 7.55 9.40 -21.85
C TRP A 53 7.04 8.27 -20.95
N ASP A 54 6.71 7.10 -21.51
CA ASP A 54 6.28 5.92 -20.74
C ASP A 54 7.37 5.45 -19.75
N ALA A 55 8.62 5.38 -20.19
CA ALA A 55 9.74 5.02 -19.32
C ALA A 55 9.93 6.01 -18.16
N ALA A 56 9.89 7.31 -18.45
CA ALA A 56 10.00 8.36 -17.44
C ALA A 56 8.83 8.29 -16.44
N TYR A 57 7.60 8.10 -16.93
CA TYR A 57 6.41 8.05 -16.10
C TYR A 57 6.37 6.80 -15.22
N LYS A 58 6.72 5.62 -15.76
CA LYS A 58 6.90 4.37 -14.98
C LYS A 58 7.93 4.51 -13.86
N SER A 59 9.00 5.29 -14.09
CA SER A 59 10.01 5.54 -13.06
C SER A 59 9.44 6.30 -11.85
N VAL A 60 8.51 7.24 -12.08
CA VAL A 60 7.86 8.02 -11.00
C VAL A 60 7.06 7.09 -10.10
N PHE A 61 6.23 6.21 -10.67
CA PHE A 61 5.44 5.27 -9.88
C PHE A 61 6.28 4.25 -9.14
N ARG A 62 7.36 3.75 -9.77
CA ARG A 62 8.29 2.85 -9.09
C ARG A 62 8.87 3.52 -7.84
N ARG A 63 9.32 4.78 -7.93
CA ARG A 63 9.79 5.54 -6.77
C ARG A 63 8.70 5.75 -5.73
N ALA A 64 7.48 6.09 -6.15
CA ALA A 64 6.36 6.27 -5.23
C ALA A 64 6.03 4.98 -4.46
N LEU A 65 6.06 3.81 -5.12
CA LEU A 65 5.86 2.51 -4.48
C LEU A 65 6.99 2.19 -3.49
N THR A 66 8.25 2.42 -3.86
CA THR A 66 9.39 2.24 -2.95
C THR A 66 9.30 3.15 -1.72
N MET A 67 8.79 4.38 -1.89
CA MET A 67 8.57 5.29 -0.76
C MET A 67 7.45 4.77 0.15
N LEU A 68 6.36 4.23 -0.39
CA LEU A 68 5.29 3.62 0.40
C LEU A 68 5.77 2.39 1.20
N GLU A 69 6.64 1.57 0.62
CA GLU A 69 7.26 0.42 1.31
C GLU A 69 8.14 0.84 2.49
N SER A 70 8.64 2.08 2.48
CA SER A 70 9.48 2.63 3.54
C SER A 70 8.67 3.31 4.67
N VAL A 71 7.34 3.39 4.55
CA VAL A 71 6.50 4.04 5.57
C VAL A 71 6.37 3.12 6.78
N PRO A 72 6.77 3.57 7.99
CA PRO A 72 6.54 2.81 9.21
C PRO A 72 5.05 2.71 9.47
N VAL A 73 4.54 1.47 9.52
CA VAL A 73 3.12 1.18 9.77
C VAL A 73 2.92 0.96 11.26
N THR A 74 1.92 1.62 11.84
CA THR A 74 1.41 1.19 13.15
C THR A 74 0.50 -0.01 12.89
N PRO A 75 0.79 -1.22 13.42
CA PRO A 75 -0.17 -2.29 13.36
C PRO A 75 -1.46 -1.76 13.98
N GLY A 76 -2.56 -1.82 13.23
CA GLY A 76 -3.88 -1.53 13.80
C GLY A 76 -4.07 -2.35 15.07
N PRO A 77 -4.95 -1.96 16.00
CA PRO A 77 -5.19 -2.75 17.19
C PRO A 77 -5.59 -4.15 16.71
N ALA A 78 -4.64 -5.09 16.78
CA ALA A 78 -4.94 -6.51 16.73
C ALA A 78 -6.04 -6.66 17.74
N GLU A 79 -7.21 -7.12 17.29
CA GLU A 79 -8.37 -7.33 18.11
C GLU A 79 -7.90 -7.87 19.46
N SER A 80 -7.87 -6.99 20.45
CA SER A 80 -7.89 -7.39 21.85
C SER A 80 -9.26 -8.00 21.97
N SER A 81 -9.33 -9.27 21.56
CA SER A 81 -10.38 -10.19 21.89
C SER A 81 -10.39 -10.21 23.40
N THR A 82 -11.18 -9.29 23.94
CA THR A 82 -11.73 -9.37 25.28
C THR A 82 -12.50 -10.67 25.32
N ASP A 83 -11.81 -11.75 25.67
CA ASP A 83 -12.43 -12.93 26.23
C ASP A 83 -12.47 -12.72 27.75
N PRO A 84 -13.62 -12.35 28.35
CA PRO A 84 -13.71 -12.09 29.78
C PRO A 84 -13.83 -13.36 30.64
N LEU A 85 -13.37 -14.53 30.19
CA LEU A 85 -13.69 -15.79 30.89
C LEU A 85 -12.55 -16.80 31.11
N THR A 86 -11.28 -16.39 31.09
CA THR A 86 -10.20 -17.28 31.58
C THR A 86 -9.65 -16.80 32.91
N ARG A 87 -10.38 -17.06 34.00
CA ARG A 87 -9.80 -17.13 35.36
C ARG A 87 -9.03 -18.45 35.48
N PRO A 88 -7.72 -18.47 35.75
CA PRO A 88 -7.11 -19.69 36.25
C PRO A 88 -7.58 -19.91 37.70
N TYR A 89 -8.23 -21.05 37.92
CA TYR A 89 -8.50 -21.61 39.24
C TYR A 89 -7.20 -21.69 40.06
N GLY A 90 -7.25 -21.23 41.31
CA GLY A 90 -6.26 -21.60 42.32
C GLY A 90 -5.60 -20.44 43.03
N GLN A 91 -6.35 -19.69 43.84
CA GLN A 91 -5.75 -19.01 44.99
C GLN A 91 -6.77 -18.87 46.12
N LEU A 92 -6.74 -19.83 47.05
CA LEU A 92 -7.40 -19.70 48.35
C LEU A 92 -6.64 -18.64 49.15
N PRO A 93 -7.31 -17.62 49.72
CA PRO A 93 -6.67 -16.78 50.71
C PRO A 93 -6.59 -17.53 52.04
N SER A 94 -5.39 -17.99 52.39
CA SER A 94 -5.05 -18.32 53.78
C SER A 94 -5.02 -17.02 54.59
N HIS A 95 -6.06 -16.76 55.38
CA HIS A 95 -6.00 -15.72 56.41
C HIS A 95 -6.09 -16.32 57.81
N THR A 96 -4.90 -16.32 58.40
CA THR A 96 -4.50 -16.35 59.80
C THR A 96 -5.49 -15.70 60.78
N VAL A 97 -5.68 -16.39 61.91
CA VAL A 97 -6.40 -15.97 63.13
C VAL A 97 -5.82 -14.70 63.76
N PRO A 98 -6.66 -13.81 64.30
CA PRO A 98 -6.36 -13.16 65.59
C PRO A 98 -7.59 -13.22 66.51
N GLY A 99 -7.53 -13.80 67.71
CA GLY A 99 -6.91 -13.15 68.86
C GLY A 99 -7.95 -12.29 69.62
N MET A 100 -8.59 -12.89 70.62
CA MET A 100 -9.41 -12.22 71.66
C MET A 100 -8.65 -11.03 72.29
N PRO A 101 -9.37 -10.03 72.82
CA PRO A 101 -9.25 -9.86 74.27
C PRO A 101 -10.50 -9.38 75.02
N ARG A 102 -10.60 -9.94 76.23
CA ARG A 102 -11.14 -9.47 77.52
C ARG A 102 -12.63 -9.17 77.67
#